data_AF-A0AAP2IIW8-F1
#
_entry.id   AF-A0AAP2IIW8-F1
#
_cell.length_a   1.000
_cell.length_b   1.000
_cell.length_c   1.000
_cell.angle_alpha   90.00
_cell.angle_beta   90.00
_cell.angle_gamma   90.00
#
_symmetry.space_group_name_H-M   'P 1'
#
loop_
_entity.id
_entity.type
_entity.pdbx_description
1 polymer ?
#
loop_
_entity_poly.entity_id
_entity_poly.type
_entity_poly.pdbx_seq_one_letter_code
_entity_poly.pdbx_strand_id
1 'polypeptide(L)'
;MNRTLLFISLFSIFILVSCQSSPKNEAGKQNEVELVAEKQLAFPLDEQTYYLSKSMFQFEENGKEYLHFENTQKSLYDIVIFDIENQQIAKRIPLHKTGPNGLPAVFGSRPSPDSQYILVAQNNISRLSSINSQGEIIRNYNFQTPEGRFTPLSFGSYYNAPAFIKDSCIFLRQEILKPDMKKEDWPRTHMFASQDLRTGEVKWIPIFYPPIFKEEYDN
;
A
#
# COMPACT_ATOMS: atom_id res chain seq x y z
N MET A 1 -2.69 70.18 21.68
CA MET A 1 -2.47 69.31 20.50
C MET A 1 -2.11 67.92 21.01
N ASN A 2 -2.97 66.94 20.76
CA ASN A 2 -3.12 65.71 21.57
C ASN A 2 -1.89 64.78 21.55
N ARG A 3 -1.24 64.60 22.71
CA ARG A 3 -0.23 63.54 22.93
C ARG A 3 -0.74 62.15 22.54
N THR A 4 -2.04 61.91 22.66
CA THR A 4 -2.72 60.67 22.24
C THR A 4 -2.71 60.47 20.72
N LEU A 5 -2.86 61.54 19.92
CA LEU A 5 -2.82 61.46 18.45
C LEU A 5 -1.41 61.20 17.93
N LEU A 6 -0.38 61.72 18.63
CA LEU A 6 1.02 61.48 18.28
C LEU A 6 1.44 60.03 18.57
N PHE A 7 0.95 59.43 19.66
CA PHE A 7 1.16 58.01 19.98
C PHE A 7 0.45 57.06 19.01
N ILE A 8 -0.79 57.37 18.61
CA ILE A 8 -1.54 56.57 17.63
C ILE A 8 -0.88 56.65 16.24
N SER A 9 -0.37 57.82 15.86
CA SER A 9 0.37 57.99 14.60
C SER A 9 1.69 57.20 14.58
N LEU A 10 2.42 57.15 15.70
CA LEU A 10 3.69 56.41 15.78
C LEU A 10 3.47 54.89 15.80
N PHE A 11 2.40 54.42 16.45
CA PHE A 11 2.05 52.99 16.51
C PHE A 11 1.59 52.46 15.15
N SER A 12 0.86 53.28 14.36
CA SER A 12 0.43 52.91 13.01
C SER A 12 1.58 52.79 12.01
N ILE A 13 2.68 53.53 12.19
CA ILE A 13 3.88 53.43 11.33
C ILE A 13 4.65 52.13 11.64
N PHE A 14 4.71 51.69 12.90
CA PHE A 14 5.38 50.43 13.28
C PHE A 14 4.65 49.18 12.79
N ILE A 15 3.33 49.22 12.64
CA ILE A 15 2.54 48.08 12.13
C ILE A 15 2.72 47.89 10.61
N LEU A 16 2.92 48.97 9.85
CA LEU A 16 3.04 48.90 8.39
C LEU A 16 4.43 48.42 7.91
N VAL A 17 5.48 48.56 8.72
CA VAL A 17 6.84 48.12 8.36
C VAL A 17 7.09 46.64 8.68
N SER A 18 6.27 46.02 9.54
CA SER A 18 6.49 44.63 9.97
C SER A 18 5.88 43.56 9.03
N CYS A 19 5.25 43.96 7.93
CA CYS A 19 4.64 43.07 6.94
C CYS A 19 5.30 43.12 5.55
N GLN A 20 6.59 43.46 5.47
CA GLN A 20 7.40 43.08 4.31
C GLN A 20 8.24 41.86 4.68
N SER A 21 7.58 40.71 4.80
CA SER A 21 8.28 39.46 4.52
C SER A 21 8.72 39.54 3.06
N SER A 22 9.99 39.84 2.81
CA SER A 22 10.59 39.56 1.50
C SER A 22 10.17 38.15 1.10
N PRO A 23 9.74 37.90 -0.14
CA PRO A 23 9.47 36.54 -0.57
C PRO A 23 10.77 35.78 -0.36
N LYS A 24 10.82 34.94 0.68
CA LYS A 24 11.92 34.01 0.85
C LYS A 24 11.89 33.20 -0.43
N ASN A 25 12.93 33.33 -1.25
CA ASN A 25 13.14 32.47 -2.40
C ASN A 25 13.29 31.03 -1.87
N GLU A 26 12.17 30.36 -1.62
CA GLU A 26 12.11 28.93 -1.34
C GLU A 26 12.59 28.10 -2.54
N ALA A 27 12.76 28.74 -3.70
CA ALA A 27 13.44 28.20 -4.88
C ALA A 27 14.86 27.68 -4.59
N GLY A 28 15.52 28.10 -3.50
CA GLY A 28 16.81 27.54 -3.07
C GLY A 28 16.73 26.24 -2.25
N LYS A 29 15.55 25.90 -1.70
CA LYS A 29 15.37 24.72 -0.81
C LYS A 29 14.98 23.44 -1.55
N GLN A 30 14.53 23.55 -2.80
CA GLN A 30 14.09 22.41 -3.60
C GLN A 30 15.22 21.46 -4.03
N ASN A 31 16.48 21.76 -3.68
CA ASN A 31 17.66 20.98 -4.07
C ASN A 31 18.62 20.74 -2.90
N GLU A 32 18.10 20.65 -1.66
CA GLU A 32 18.91 20.41 -0.46
C GLU A 32 19.52 19.00 -0.41
N VAL A 33 18.93 18.03 -1.11
CA VAL A 33 19.36 16.63 -1.14
C VAL A 33 19.25 16.04 -2.54
N GLU A 34 20.11 15.06 -2.82
CA GLU A 34 20.04 14.22 -4.01
C GLU A 34 20.22 12.74 -3.63
N LEU A 35 19.68 11.84 -4.45
CA LEU A 35 19.86 10.40 -4.26
C LEU A 35 21.17 9.96 -4.91
N VAL A 36 22.12 9.51 -4.09
CA VAL A 36 23.40 8.97 -4.54
C VAL A 36 23.42 7.46 -4.26
N ALA A 37 23.89 6.68 -5.24
CA ALA A 37 24.03 5.24 -5.08
C ALA A 37 25.20 4.91 -4.13
N GLU A 38 24.92 4.17 -3.06
CA GLU A 38 25.90 3.84 -2.02
C GLU A 38 26.46 2.42 -2.15
N LYS A 39 25.57 1.42 -2.23
CA LYS A 39 25.91 0.00 -2.27
C LYS A 39 24.93 -0.79 -3.12
N GLN A 40 25.31 -2.02 -3.47
CA GLN A 40 24.46 -2.97 -4.17
C GLN A 40 24.15 -4.17 -3.29
N LEU A 41 22.95 -4.73 -3.44
CA LEU A 41 22.55 -6.03 -2.92
C LEU A 41 22.38 -6.96 -4.11
N ALA A 42 23.02 -8.12 -4.08
CA ALA A 42 22.95 -9.10 -5.15
C ALA A 42 22.60 -10.47 -4.58
N PHE A 43 21.42 -10.99 -4.93
CA PHE A 43 20.95 -12.31 -4.52
C PHE A 43 21.17 -13.30 -5.67
N PRO A 44 22.06 -14.30 -5.54
CA PRO A 44 22.21 -15.35 -6.55
C PRO A 44 20.92 -16.17 -6.64
N LEU A 45 20.42 -16.41 -7.86
CA LEU A 45 19.19 -17.15 -8.12
C LEU A 45 19.47 -18.39 -8.97
N ASP A 46 18.59 -19.39 -8.85
CA ASP A 46 18.51 -20.59 -9.66
C ASP A 46 17.14 -20.68 -10.35
N GLU A 47 16.86 -21.79 -11.04
CA GLU A 47 15.59 -22.02 -11.74
C GLU A 47 14.36 -22.05 -10.82
N GLN A 48 14.55 -22.18 -9.51
CA GLN A 48 13.46 -22.19 -8.53
C GLN A 48 13.03 -20.78 -8.12
N THR A 49 13.70 -19.72 -8.62
CA THR A 49 13.38 -18.34 -8.28
C THR A 49 13.42 -17.45 -9.50
N TYR A 50 12.27 -16.89 -9.88
CA TYR A 50 12.25 -15.91 -10.95
C TYR A 50 12.62 -14.53 -10.40
N TYR A 51 13.44 -13.78 -11.13
CA TYR A 51 13.98 -12.50 -10.67
C TYR A 51 12.92 -11.39 -10.48
N LEU A 52 11.72 -11.56 -11.04
CA LEU A 52 10.64 -10.58 -10.95
C LEU A 52 9.58 -11.04 -9.94
N SER A 53 9.29 -10.18 -8.98
CA SER A 53 8.06 -10.23 -8.18
C SER A 53 7.22 -8.98 -8.42
N LYS A 54 5.90 -9.15 -8.40
CA LYS A 54 4.94 -8.03 -8.36
C LYS A 54 4.48 -7.69 -6.94
N SER A 55 4.92 -8.47 -5.94
CA SER A 55 4.56 -8.33 -4.54
C SER A 55 5.78 -8.66 -3.67
N MET A 56 6.62 -7.65 -3.48
CA MET A 56 7.84 -7.74 -2.68
C MET A 56 7.93 -6.56 -1.70
N PHE A 57 8.19 -6.87 -0.43
CA PHE A 57 8.15 -5.91 0.67
C PHE A 57 9.29 -6.17 1.67
N GLN A 58 10.00 -5.12 2.05
CA GLN A 58 10.90 -5.20 3.20
C GLN A 58 10.08 -5.37 4.48
N PHE A 59 10.61 -6.14 5.43
CA PHE A 59 10.05 -6.26 6.78
C PHE A 59 11.16 -6.61 7.78
N GLU A 60 10.87 -6.41 9.07
CA GLU A 60 11.76 -6.83 10.16
C GLU A 60 11.19 -8.04 10.89
N GLU A 61 12.07 -8.98 11.26
CA GLU A 61 11.73 -10.12 12.10
C GLU A 61 12.96 -10.49 12.93
N ASN A 62 12.77 -10.74 14.23
CA ASN A 62 13.87 -11.13 15.14
C ASN A 62 15.09 -10.19 15.12
N GLY A 63 14.88 -8.88 14.92
CA GLY A 63 15.94 -7.88 14.89
C GLY A 63 16.76 -7.83 13.60
N LYS A 64 16.31 -8.51 12.54
CA LYS A 64 16.92 -8.48 11.20
C LYS A 64 15.91 -8.03 10.15
N GLU A 65 16.41 -7.39 9.10
CA GLU A 65 15.63 -7.02 7.93
C GLU A 65 15.67 -8.09 6.84
N TYR A 66 14.50 -8.34 6.26
CA TYR A 66 14.29 -9.33 5.23
C TYR A 66 13.49 -8.73 4.08
N LEU A 67 13.56 -9.37 2.93
CA LEU A 67 12.70 -9.07 1.80
C LEU A 67 11.72 -10.23 1.60
N HIS A 68 10.44 -9.97 1.86
CA HIS A 68 9.35 -10.83 1.39
C HIS A 68 9.28 -10.72 -0.12
N PHE A 69 9.31 -11.84 -0.83
CA PHE A 69 9.31 -11.87 -2.28
C PHE A 69 8.33 -12.94 -2.78
N GLU A 70 7.19 -12.51 -3.31
CA GLU A 70 6.24 -13.43 -3.93
C GLU A 70 6.80 -13.97 -5.25
N ASN A 71 6.98 -15.28 -5.34
CA ASN A 71 7.57 -15.96 -6.49
C ASN A 71 6.49 -16.79 -7.21
N THR A 72 5.48 -16.07 -7.72
CA THR A 72 4.28 -16.62 -8.38
C THR A 72 4.26 -16.37 -9.89
N GLN A 73 5.35 -15.87 -10.45
CA GLN A 73 5.49 -15.61 -11.88
C GLN A 73 5.80 -16.90 -12.65
N LYS A 74 5.35 -16.98 -13.90
CA LYS A 74 5.52 -18.14 -14.78
C LYS A 74 4.92 -19.41 -14.15
N SER A 75 5.73 -20.45 -13.97
CA SER A 75 5.34 -21.74 -13.39
C SER A 75 5.65 -21.85 -11.89
N LEU A 76 6.30 -20.84 -11.29
CA LEU A 76 6.66 -20.85 -9.87
C LEU A 76 5.47 -20.46 -9.01
N TYR A 77 5.43 -20.99 -7.78
CA TYR A 77 4.30 -20.79 -6.88
C TYR A 77 4.70 -20.98 -5.42
N ASP A 78 5.56 -20.10 -4.93
CA ASP A 78 5.95 -20.02 -3.52
C ASP A 78 6.22 -18.56 -3.10
N ILE A 79 6.61 -18.36 -1.84
CA ILE A 79 7.16 -17.08 -1.36
C ILE A 79 8.60 -17.35 -0.94
N VAL A 80 9.52 -16.49 -1.39
CA VAL A 80 10.92 -16.51 -0.99
C VAL A 80 11.16 -15.38 0.00
N ILE A 81 11.85 -15.68 1.09
CA ILE A 81 12.32 -14.67 2.04
C ILE A 81 13.82 -14.53 1.84
N PHE A 82 14.29 -13.35 1.43
CA PHE A 82 15.71 -13.05 1.32
C PHE A 82 16.23 -12.37 2.59
N ASP A 83 17.38 -12.80 3.09
CA ASP A 83 18.14 -12.13 4.15
C ASP A 83 18.98 -11.02 3.50
N ILE A 84 18.66 -9.76 3.82
CA ILE A 84 19.29 -8.59 3.21
C ILE A 84 20.76 -8.48 3.62
N GLU A 85 21.07 -8.74 4.89
CA GLU A 85 22.44 -8.65 5.43
C GLU A 85 23.35 -9.70 4.78
N ASN A 86 22.86 -10.94 4.71
CA ASN A 86 23.62 -12.07 4.17
C ASN A 86 23.52 -12.23 2.64
N GLN A 87 22.68 -11.42 1.97
CA GLN A 87 22.48 -11.44 0.51
C GLN A 87 22.16 -12.83 -0.06
N GLN A 88 21.35 -13.59 0.68
CA GLN A 88 20.99 -14.98 0.34
C GLN A 88 19.52 -15.29 0.68
N ILE A 89 19.02 -16.43 0.23
CA ILE A 89 17.70 -16.92 0.63
C ILE A 89 17.75 -17.35 2.10
N ALA A 90 16.86 -16.79 2.92
CA ALA A 90 16.67 -17.18 4.32
C ALA A 90 15.79 -18.42 4.43
N LYS A 91 14.66 -18.42 3.72
CA LYS A 91 13.71 -19.55 3.66
C LYS A 91 12.77 -19.44 2.46
N ARG A 92 12.10 -20.55 2.16
CA ARG A 92 10.98 -20.62 1.21
C ARG A 92 9.72 -21.05 1.96
N ILE A 93 8.60 -20.40 1.65
CA ILE A 93 7.28 -20.70 2.20
C ILE A 93 6.47 -21.33 1.05
N PRO A 94 6.13 -22.63 1.13
CA PRO A 94 5.44 -23.30 0.04
C PRO A 94 4.01 -22.78 -0.10
N LEU A 95 3.51 -22.72 -1.34
CA LEU A 95 2.09 -22.47 -1.60
C LEU A 95 1.51 -23.66 -2.38
N HIS A 96 0.39 -24.20 -1.92
CA HIS A 96 -0.27 -25.32 -2.58
C HIS A 96 -1.47 -24.82 -3.39
N LYS A 97 -1.64 -25.27 -4.63
CA LYS A 97 -2.82 -24.91 -5.44
C LYS A 97 -4.10 -25.60 -4.95
N THR A 98 -3.98 -26.79 -4.36
CA THR A 98 -5.09 -27.67 -3.96
C THR A 98 -4.82 -28.30 -2.60
N GLY A 99 -5.78 -29.08 -2.07
CA GLY A 99 -5.68 -29.75 -0.77
C GLY A 99 -6.19 -28.87 0.39
N PRO A 100 -5.99 -29.29 1.64
CA PRO A 100 -6.48 -28.57 2.83
C PRO A 100 -5.89 -27.16 2.96
N ASN A 101 -4.67 -26.95 2.45
CA ASN A 101 -3.97 -25.66 2.39
C ASN A 101 -4.01 -25.05 0.97
N GLY A 102 -5.04 -25.38 0.17
CA GLY A 102 -5.16 -24.94 -1.22
C GLY A 102 -5.44 -23.45 -1.38
N LEU A 103 -4.53 -22.75 -2.03
CA LEU A 103 -4.59 -21.36 -2.47
C LEU A 103 -4.57 -21.33 -4.02
N PRO A 104 -5.73 -21.38 -4.71
CA PRO A 104 -5.77 -21.59 -6.15
C PRO A 104 -5.17 -20.46 -7.00
N ALA A 105 -5.21 -19.21 -6.51
CA ALA A 105 -5.03 -18.02 -7.35
C ALA A 105 -4.30 -16.86 -6.65
N VAL A 106 -3.22 -17.14 -5.91
CA VAL A 106 -2.38 -16.11 -5.25
C VAL A 106 -1.81 -15.15 -6.28
N PHE A 107 -2.03 -13.86 -6.05
CA PHE A 107 -1.43 -12.78 -6.81
C PHE A 107 -1.43 -11.49 -5.96
N GLY A 108 -0.43 -11.38 -5.09
CA GLY A 108 -0.32 -10.38 -4.03
C GLY A 108 -0.22 -11.03 -2.65
N SER A 109 0.84 -10.72 -1.90
CA SER A 109 1.09 -11.29 -0.57
C SER A 109 1.91 -10.31 0.26
N ARG A 110 1.65 -10.23 1.56
CA ARG A 110 2.34 -9.28 2.45
C ARG A 110 2.70 -9.88 3.81
N PRO A 111 3.89 -9.57 4.36
CA PRO A 111 4.20 -9.86 5.75
C PRO A 111 3.28 -9.03 6.66
N SER A 112 2.72 -9.63 7.71
CA SER A 112 1.60 -9.05 8.49
C SER A 112 1.76 -9.15 10.02
N PRO A 113 2.82 -8.58 10.62
CA PRO A 113 3.82 -7.67 10.02
C PRO A 113 5.10 -8.37 9.55
N ASP A 114 5.28 -9.65 9.88
CA ASP A 114 6.45 -10.46 9.55
C ASP A 114 6.04 -11.72 8.77
N SER A 115 6.95 -12.70 8.66
CA SER A 115 6.68 -13.93 7.92
C SER A 115 5.90 -15.00 8.69
N GLN A 116 5.61 -14.79 9.99
CA GLN A 116 4.86 -15.73 10.81
C GLN A 116 3.35 -15.66 10.54
N TYR A 117 2.87 -14.51 10.08
CA TYR A 117 1.50 -14.30 9.64
C TYR A 117 1.52 -13.49 8.33
N ILE A 118 1.11 -14.12 7.23
CA ILE A 118 1.11 -13.52 5.90
C ILE A 118 -0.32 -13.43 5.39
N LEU A 119 -0.69 -12.31 4.79
CA LEU A 119 -1.96 -12.14 4.09
C LEU A 119 -1.73 -12.27 2.59
N VAL A 120 -2.58 -13.04 1.91
CA VAL A 120 -2.48 -13.30 0.46
C VAL A 120 -3.79 -12.97 -0.25
N ALA A 121 -3.66 -12.28 -1.38
CA ALA A 121 -4.70 -11.87 -2.29
C ALA A 121 -4.99 -12.95 -3.33
N GLN A 122 -6.26 -13.31 -3.51
CA GLN A 122 -6.70 -14.25 -4.55
C GLN A 122 -7.88 -13.66 -5.34
N ASN A 123 -7.56 -12.63 -6.12
CA ASN A 123 -8.51 -11.81 -6.87
C ASN A 123 -9.57 -12.63 -7.63
N ASN A 124 -9.12 -13.57 -8.46
CA ASN A 124 -9.99 -14.29 -9.41
C ASN A 124 -11.05 -15.18 -8.73
N ILE A 125 -10.95 -15.38 -7.42
CA ILE A 125 -11.91 -16.14 -6.61
C ILE A 125 -12.47 -15.34 -5.44
N SER A 126 -12.33 -14.00 -5.46
CA SER A 126 -12.84 -13.09 -4.42
C SER A 126 -12.42 -13.46 -2.99
N ARG A 127 -11.16 -13.88 -2.81
CA ARG A 127 -10.69 -14.41 -1.53
C ARG A 127 -9.44 -13.69 -1.03
N LEU A 128 -9.47 -13.35 0.25
CA LEU A 128 -8.27 -13.08 1.06
C LEU A 128 -7.98 -14.33 1.89
N SER A 129 -6.71 -14.67 2.08
CA SER A 129 -6.32 -15.74 3.01
C SER A 129 -5.21 -15.28 3.93
N SER A 130 -5.16 -15.86 5.13
CA SER A 130 -4.03 -15.75 6.06
C SER A 130 -3.31 -17.08 6.13
N ILE A 131 -1.98 -17.05 6.11
CA ILE A 131 -1.12 -18.24 6.18
C ILE A 131 -0.01 -18.06 7.21
N ASN A 132 0.52 -19.17 7.72
CA ASN A 132 1.71 -19.19 8.57
C ASN A 132 3.00 -19.30 7.75
N SER A 133 4.15 -19.36 8.43
CA SER A 133 5.46 -19.49 7.79
C SER A 133 5.72 -20.86 7.13
N GLN A 134 4.82 -21.83 7.29
CA GLN A 134 4.84 -23.14 6.64
C GLN A 134 3.93 -23.18 5.41
N GLY A 135 3.23 -22.07 5.08
CA GLY A 135 2.30 -22.02 3.95
C GLY A 135 0.92 -22.63 4.26
N GLU A 136 0.65 -22.95 5.53
CA GLU A 136 -0.61 -23.52 5.95
C GLU A 136 -1.65 -22.42 6.15
N ILE A 137 -2.88 -22.68 5.71
CA ILE A 137 -3.98 -21.72 5.82
C ILE A 137 -4.40 -21.62 7.27
N ILE A 138 -4.35 -20.39 7.80
CA ILE A 138 -4.94 -20.06 9.10
C ILE A 138 -6.43 -19.82 8.91
N ARG A 139 -6.80 -18.93 7.98
CA ARG A 139 -8.20 -18.62 7.61
C ARG A 139 -8.35 -18.14 6.18
N ASN A 140 -9.49 -18.45 5.59
CA ASN A 140 -9.97 -17.89 4.32
C ASN A 140 -11.12 -16.90 4.59
N TYR A 141 -11.14 -15.80 3.84
CA TYR A 141 -12.16 -14.77 3.90
C TYR A 141 -12.73 -14.55 2.50
N ASN A 142 -14.05 -14.56 2.38
CA ASN A 142 -14.71 -14.03 1.19
C ASN A 142 -14.58 -12.50 1.23
N PHE A 143 -14.09 -11.90 0.14
CA PHE A 143 -13.98 -10.45 0.02
C PHE A 143 -14.74 -10.02 -1.23
N GLN A 144 -15.89 -9.41 -1.00
CA GLN A 144 -16.75 -8.82 -2.01
C GLN A 144 -17.21 -7.46 -1.47
N THR A 145 -17.80 -6.64 -2.33
CA THR A 145 -18.50 -5.44 -1.86
C THR A 145 -19.58 -5.82 -0.83
N PRO A 146 -20.02 -4.91 0.06
CA PRO A 146 -21.12 -5.18 0.99
C PRO A 146 -22.40 -5.71 0.31
N GLU A 147 -22.62 -5.33 -0.95
CA GLU A 147 -23.75 -5.78 -1.78
C GLU A 147 -23.49 -7.13 -2.49
N GLY A 148 -22.37 -7.80 -2.23
CA GLY A 148 -22.03 -9.11 -2.80
C GLY A 148 -21.49 -9.08 -4.23
N ARG A 149 -21.19 -7.90 -4.79
CA ARG A 149 -20.53 -7.77 -6.10
C ARG A 149 -19.03 -8.05 -6.00
N PHE A 150 -18.48 -8.62 -7.07
CA PHE A 150 -17.03 -8.70 -7.26
C PHE A 150 -16.41 -7.30 -7.15
N THR A 151 -15.25 -7.22 -6.49
CA THR A 151 -14.40 -6.04 -6.46
C THR A 151 -12.94 -6.49 -6.55
N PRO A 152 -12.08 -5.80 -7.32
CA PRO A 152 -10.68 -6.15 -7.42
C PRO A 152 -9.99 -6.20 -6.05
N LEU A 153 -9.26 -7.29 -5.82
CA LEU A 153 -8.52 -7.54 -4.59
C LEU A 153 -7.04 -7.67 -4.92
N SER A 154 -6.27 -6.65 -4.59
CA SER A 154 -4.83 -6.64 -4.85
C SER A 154 -4.07 -5.77 -3.86
N PHE A 155 -2.87 -6.21 -3.53
CA PHE A 155 -1.80 -5.44 -2.90
C PHE A 155 -0.47 -5.99 -3.41
N GLY A 156 0.49 -5.11 -3.61
CA GLY A 156 1.76 -5.44 -4.25
C GLY A 156 2.70 -4.26 -4.32
N SER A 157 3.80 -4.46 -5.02
CA SER A 157 4.89 -3.49 -5.12
C SER A 157 5.22 -3.10 -6.57
N TYR A 158 4.59 -3.73 -7.58
CA TYR A 158 4.77 -3.32 -8.98
C TYR A 158 4.40 -1.85 -9.19
N TYR A 159 3.33 -1.42 -8.54
CA TYR A 159 3.16 -0.06 -8.03
C TYR A 159 3.02 -0.20 -6.52
N ASN A 160 3.54 0.74 -5.74
CA ASN A 160 3.54 0.62 -4.29
C ASN A 160 2.11 0.69 -3.73
N ALA A 161 1.53 -0.47 -3.43
CA ALA A 161 0.20 -0.64 -2.84
C ALA A 161 0.26 -1.71 -1.75
N PRO A 162 0.88 -1.40 -0.58
CA PRO A 162 1.25 -2.40 0.43
C PRO A 162 0.07 -2.94 1.27
N ALA A 163 -1.14 -2.41 1.05
CA ALA A 163 -2.22 -2.41 2.03
C ALA A 163 -1.75 -1.82 3.38
N PHE A 164 -2.63 -1.82 4.38
CA PHE A 164 -2.23 -1.59 5.76
C PHE A 164 -3.19 -2.27 6.73
N ILE A 165 -2.72 -2.56 7.94
CA ILE A 165 -3.55 -3.13 9.01
C ILE A 165 -3.76 -2.06 10.07
N LYS A 166 -5.02 -1.85 10.46
CA LYS A 166 -5.40 -1.01 11.59
C LYS A 166 -6.60 -1.66 12.29
N ASP A 167 -6.57 -1.71 13.62
CA ASP A 167 -7.65 -2.28 14.44
C ASP A 167 -8.07 -3.69 13.97
N SER A 168 -7.08 -4.55 13.69
CA SER A 168 -7.27 -5.91 13.16
C SER A 168 -8.05 -6.00 11.84
N CYS A 169 -8.13 -4.91 11.08
CA CYS A 169 -8.71 -4.87 9.74
C CYS A 169 -7.61 -4.61 8.71
N ILE A 170 -7.65 -5.32 7.58
CA ILE A 170 -6.81 -5.00 6.41
C ILE A 170 -7.53 -3.98 5.54
N PHE A 171 -6.84 -2.93 5.11
CA PHE A 171 -7.34 -1.88 4.23
C PHE A 171 -6.76 -2.03 2.83
N LEU A 172 -7.63 -2.04 1.83
CA LEU A 172 -7.29 -2.29 0.43
C LEU A 172 -7.78 -1.14 -0.45
N ARG A 173 -6.99 -0.80 -1.48
CA ARG A 173 -7.45 0.05 -2.58
C ARG A 173 -8.68 -0.59 -3.21
N GLN A 174 -9.64 0.23 -3.63
CA GLN A 174 -10.82 -0.17 -4.39
C GLN A 174 -10.85 0.53 -5.74
N GLU A 175 -11.41 -0.15 -6.73
CA GLU A 175 -11.60 0.40 -8.08
C GLU A 175 -13.02 0.96 -8.24
N ILE A 176 -13.27 1.56 -9.41
CA ILE A 176 -14.61 2.01 -9.80
C ILE A 176 -15.57 0.82 -9.90
N LEU A 177 -16.83 1.05 -9.52
CA LEU A 177 -17.86 0.00 -9.46
C LEU A 177 -18.78 -0.05 -10.69
N LYS A 178 -18.50 0.81 -11.68
CA LYS A 178 -19.14 0.86 -12.99
C LYS A 178 -18.17 1.46 -14.03
N PRO A 179 -18.28 1.09 -15.32
CA PRO A 179 -17.35 1.56 -16.35
C PRO A 179 -17.62 3.00 -16.82
N ASP A 180 -18.89 3.41 -16.90
CA ASP A 180 -19.38 4.69 -17.41
C ASP A 180 -19.38 5.77 -16.30
N MET A 181 -18.19 6.08 -15.80
CA MET A 181 -18.01 7.08 -14.75
C MET A 181 -18.32 8.49 -15.28
N LYS A 182 -19.23 9.19 -14.61
CA LYS A 182 -19.52 10.61 -14.80
C LYS A 182 -18.80 11.44 -13.75
N LYS A 183 -18.65 12.74 -14.00
CA LYS A 183 -17.91 13.65 -13.10
C LYS A 183 -18.44 13.61 -11.66
N GLU A 184 -19.74 13.43 -11.48
CA GLU A 184 -20.42 13.39 -10.19
C GLU A 184 -20.20 12.07 -9.43
N ASP A 185 -19.75 11.01 -10.11
CA ASP A 185 -19.55 9.69 -9.51
C ASP A 185 -18.25 9.58 -8.72
N TRP A 186 -17.19 10.28 -9.15
CA TRP A 186 -15.88 10.26 -8.48
C TRP A 186 -15.95 10.61 -7.00
N PRO A 187 -16.52 11.75 -6.56
CA PRO A 187 -16.61 12.08 -5.13
C PRO A 187 -17.58 11.18 -4.35
N ARG A 188 -18.27 10.23 -5.01
CA ARG A 188 -19.14 9.21 -4.38
C ARG A 188 -18.51 7.82 -4.38
N THR A 189 -17.37 7.63 -5.03
CA THR A 189 -16.69 6.34 -5.17
C THR A 189 -15.61 6.20 -4.12
N HIS A 190 -15.71 5.18 -3.26
CA HIS A 190 -14.72 4.92 -2.22
C HIS A 190 -13.39 4.45 -2.82
N MET A 191 -12.27 5.02 -2.36
CA MET A 191 -10.92 4.59 -2.73
C MET A 191 -10.43 3.39 -1.92
N PHE A 192 -11.05 3.13 -0.77
CA PHE A 192 -10.66 2.05 0.14
C PHE A 192 -11.87 1.30 0.69
N ALA A 193 -11.66 0.01 0.93
CA ALA A 193 -12.48 -0.81 1.79
C ALA A 193 -11.58 -1.53 2.80
N SER A 194 -12.12 -1.87 3.96
CA SER A 194 -11.43 -2.69 4.95
C SER A 194 -12.15 -4.01 5.19
N GLN A 195 -11.41 -5.08 5.48
CA GLN A 195 -11.97 -6.33 5.98
C GLN A 195 -11.47 -6.64 7.39
N ASP A 196 -12.39 -6.89 8.31
CA ASP A 196 -12.09 -7.35 9.67
C ASP A 196 -11.55 -8.79 9.63
N LEU A 197 -10.34 -9.01 10.15
CA LEU A 197 -9.66 -10.31 10.11
C LEU A 197 -10.22 -11.32 11.12
N ARG A 198 -11.12 -10.91 12.03
CA ARG A 198 -11.84 -11.79 12.94
C ARG A 198 -13.20 -12.19 12.35
N THR A 199 -13.98 -11.24 11.85
CA THR A 199 -15.37 -11.47 11.44
C THR A 199 -15.53 -11.67 9.93
N GLY A 200 -14.59 -11.20 9.12
CA GLY A 200 -14.69 -11.14 7.66
C GLY A 200 -15.56 -9.99 7.15
N GLU A 201 -16.11 -9.14 8.03
CA GLU A 201 -16.95 -8.00 7.67
C GLU A 201 -16.18 -7.01 6.78
N VAL A 202 -16.75 -6.65 5.63
CA VAL A 202 -16.19 -5.65 4.72
C VAL A 202 -16.89 -4.31 4.92
N LYS A 203 -16.11 -3.24 5.05
CA LYS A 203 -16.60 -1.86 5.24
C LYS A 203 -16.02 -0.93 4.19
N TRP A 204 -16.88 -0.08 3.63
CA TRP A 204 -16.42 1.07 2.87
C TRP A 204 -15.75 2.09 3.80
N ILE A 205 -14.62 2.62 3.37
CA ILE A 205 -13.91 3.68 4.11
C ILE A 205 -14.28 5.01 3.45
N PRO A 206 -14.70 6.04 4.22
CA PRO A 206 -15.19 7.33 3.69
C PRO A 206 -14.06 8.23 3.17
N ILE A 207 -13.21 7.67 2.30
CA ILE A 207 -12.18 8.34 1.52
C ILE A 207 -12.58 8.13 0.06
N PHE A 208 -12.88 9.21 -0.64
CA PHE A 208 -13.46 9.17 -1.98
C PHE A 208 -12.47 9.66 -3.04
N TYR A 209 -12.68 9.22 -4.28
CA TYR A 209 -11.90 9.73 -5.40
C TYR A 209 -12.08 11.24 -5.56
N PRO A 210 -11.00 12.00 -5.86
CA PRO A 210 -11.10 13.44 -6.04
C PRO A 210 -11.80 13.80 -7.36
N PRO A 211 -12.49 14.95 -7.43
CA PRO A 211 -13.22 15.40 -8.63
C PRO A 211 -12.30 16.03 -9.68
N ILE A 212 -11.21 15.34 -10.04
CA ILE A 212 -10.18 15.81 -10.99
C ILE A 212 -10.21 15.09 -12.34
N PHE A 213 -10.98 14.01 -12.45
CA PHE A 213 -11.20 13.27 -13.69
C PHE A 213 -12.25 13.99 -14.53
N LYS A 214 -11.91 14.33 -15.78
CA LYS A 214 -12.71 15.24 -16.62
C LYS A 214 -13.33 14.53 -17.82
N GLU A 215 -12.67 13.49 -18.30
CA GLU A 215 -13.14 12.64 -19.37
C GLU A 215 -14.32 11.82 -18.86
N GLU A 216 -15.46 11.97 -19.52
CA GLU A 216 -16.56 11.03 -19.36
C GLU A 216 -16.27 9.83 -20.26
N TYR A 217 -16.24 8.63 -19.68
CA TYR A 217 -16.13 7.41 -20.47
C TYR A 217 -17.50 7.13 -21.09
N ASP A 218 -17.70 7.55 -22.33
CA ASP A 218 -18.82 7.10 -23.15
C ASP A 218 -18.45 5.74 -23.76
N ASN A 219 -19.28 4.72 -23.52
CA ASN A 219 -19.15 3.39 -24.11
C ASN A 219 -19.50 3.39 -25.61
#